data_AF-A0A526M4W1-F1
#
_entry.id   AF-A0A526M4W1-F1
#
_cell.length_a   1.000
_cell.length_b   1.000
_cell.length_c   1.000
_cell.angle_alpha   90.00
_cell.angle_beta   90.00
_cell.angle_gamma   90.00
#
_symmetry.space_group_name_H-M   'P 1'
#
loop_
_entity.id
_entity.type
_entity.pdbx_description
1 polymer ?
#
loop_
_entity_poly.entity_id
_entity_poly.type
_entity_poly.pdbx_seq_one_letter_code
_entity_poly.pdbx_strand_id
1 'polypeptide(L)' 'LAQTIQGNAGANVINGGGGADKLSGFGGNDIFVFNSALGDGNVDRITDFNPSQNKIHLDDAIFAGLKLGTL' A
#
# COMPACT_ATOMS: atom_id res chain seq x y z
N LEU A 1 15.54 -0.92 -3.12
CA LEU A 1 16.14 -1.44 -1.87
C LEU A 1 14.98 -1.81 -0.98
N ALA A 2 14.98 -2.96 -0.30
CA ALA A 2 13.88 -3.34 0.58
C ALA A 2 13.94 -2.58 1.91
N GLN A 3 12.79 -2.08 2.37
CA GLN A 3 12.63 -1.29 3.59
C GLN A 3 11.57 -1.91 4.51
N THR A 4 11.57 -1.48 5.78
CA THR A 4 10.48 -1.75 6.72
C THR A 4 9.95 -0.41 7.19
N ILE A 5 8.67 -0.16 6.94
CA ILE A 5 8.00 1.11 7.22
C ILE A 5 6.85 0.82 8.17
N GLN A 6 6.81 1.57 9.26
CA GLN A 6 5.87 1.37 10.35
C GLN A 6 5.16 2.69 10.64
N GLY A 7 3.84 2.63 10.72
CA GLY A 7 2.98 3.67 11.23
C GLY A 7 3.00 3.72 12.76
N ASN A 8 1.89 4.18 13.32
CA ASN A 8 1.65 4.26 14.75
C ASN A 8 0.16 4.01 15.03
N ALA A 9 -0.28 4.16 16.27
CA ALA A 9 -1.68 3.88 16.64
C ALA A 9 -2.71 4.85 16.01
N GLY A 10 -2.27 5.91 15.33
CA GLY A 10 -3.12 6.89 14.65
C GLY A 10 -3.43 6.51 13.20
N ALA A 11 -4.14 7.38 12.48
CA ALA A 11 -4.37 7.18 11.05
C ALA A 11 -3.13 7.61 10.25
N ASN A 12 -2.52 6.68 9.51
CA ASN A 12 -1.34 6.96 8.69
C ASN A 12 -1.62 6.86 7.19
N VAL A 13 -0.78 7.56 6.41
CA VAL A 13 -0.62 7.34 4.97
C VAL A 13 0.75 6.73 4.78
N ILE A 14 0.78 5.49 4.29
CA ILE A 14 2.01 4.68 4.23
C ILE A 14 2.29 4.38 2.76
N ASN A 15 3.49 4.74 2.30
CA ASN A 15 3.95 4.52 0.94
C ASN A 15 5.34 3.86 0.98
N GLY A 16 5.47 2.68 0.37
CA GLY A 16 6.74 1.97 0.23
C GLY A 16 7.70 2.63 -0.76
N GLY A 17 7.16 3.29 -1.78
CA GLY A 17 7.95 3.78 -2.90
C GLY A 17 8.37 2.61 -3.78
N GLY A 18 9.65 2.51 -4.09
CA GLY A 18 10.18 1.44 -4.94
C GLY A 18 10.98 0.42 -4.17
N GLY A 19 10.75 -0.87 -4.39
CA GLY A 19 11.43 -1.95 -3.69
C GLY A 19 10.41 -2.97 -3.18
N ALA A 20 10.91 -4.03 -2.56
CA ALA A 20 10.04 -5.00 -1.91
C ALA A 20 9.98 -4.69 -0.42
N ASP A 21 9.02 -3.88 -0.01
CA ASP A 21 8.96 -3.32 1.35
C ASP A 21 8.03 -4.11 2.28
N LYS A 22 8.22 -3.94 3.59
CA LYS A 22 7.28 -4.39 4.62
C LYS A 22 6.59 -3.19 5.23
N LEU A 23 5.26 -3.16 5.15
CA LEU A 23 4.44 -2.05 5.62
C LEU A 23 3.57 -2.50 6.80
N SER A 24 3.55 -1.71 7.87
CA SER A 24 2.69 -1.95 9.06
C SER A 24 1.99 -0.67 9.49
N GLY A 25 0.70 -0.72 9.80
CA GLY A 25 -0.08 0.41 10.32
C GLY A 25 0.04 0.59 11.83
N PHE A 26 -0.03 -0.49 12.59
CA PHE A 26 -0.10 -0.54 14.07
C PHE A 26 -1.35 0.07 14.72
N GLY A 27 -2.44 0.20 13.95
CA GLY A 27 -3.74 0.64 14.42
C GLY A 27 -4.26 1.82 13.60
N GLY A 28 -5.42 2.36 13.97
CA GLY A 28 -6.02 3.47 13.24
C GLY A 28 -6.56 3.09 11.84
N ASN A 29 -7.00 4.10 11.12
CA ASN A 29 -7.58 3.96 9.77
C ASN A 29 -6.54 4.37 8.72
N ASP A 30 -5.66 3.43 8.39
CA ASP A 30 -4.55 3.69 7.45
C ASP A 30 -4.93 3.64 5.97
N ILE A 31 -4.13 4.33 5.17
CA ILE A 31 -4.13 4.26 3.71
C ILE A 31 -2.76 3.78 3.25
N PHE A 32 -2.73 2.62 2.60
CA PHE A 32 -1.53 2.11 1.93
C PHE A 32 -1.54 2.56 0.47
N VAL A 33 -0.53 3.33 0.06
CA VAL A 33 -0.45 3.99 -1.24
C VAL A 33 0.51 3.23 -2.15
N PHE A 34 0.04 2.92 -3.35
CA PHE A 34 0.82 2.31 -4.42
C PHE A 34 0.84 3.26 -5.63
N ASN A 35 1.92 4.03 -5.75
CA ASN A 35 2.11 5.04 -6.79
C ASN A 35 3.50 4.99 -7.47
N SER A 36 4.18 3.85 -7.37
CA SER A 36 5.51 3.59 -7.96
C SER A 36 5.43 2.58 -9.11
N ALA A 37 6.47 2.54 -9.95
CA ALA A 37 6.49 1.69 -11.14
C ALA A 37 6.31 0.20 -10.80
N LEU A 38 5.44 -0.50 -11.53
CA LEU A 38 5.22 -1.94 -11.36
C LEU A 38 6.46 -2.74 -11.76
N GLY A 39 6.71 -3.86 -11.07
CA GLY A 39 7.75 -4.82 -11.45
C GLY A 39 8.03 -5.84 -10.35
N ASP A 40 8.68 -6.95 -10.72
CA ASP A 40 8.94 -8.08 -9.81
C ASP A 40 9.82 -7.71 -8.60
N GLY A 41 10.62 -6.64 -8.72
CA GLY A 41 11.42 -6.09 -7.63
C GLY A 41 10.71 -5.04 -6.77
N ASN A 42 9.45 -4.73 -7.10
CA ASN A 42 8.61 -3.72 -6.44
C ASN A 42 7.31 -4.35 -5.89
N VAL A 43 7.47 -5.30 -4.97
CA VAL A 43 6.35 -6.07 -4.39
C VAL A 43 6.37 -5.91 -2.87
N ASP A 44 5.48 -5.07 -2.37
CA ASP A 44 5.36 -4.82 -0.95
C ASP A 44 4.51 -5.88 -0.24
N ARG A 45 4.75 -6.01 1.06
CA ARG A 45 3.97 -6.82 1.98
C ARG A 45 3.40 -5.96 3.09
N ILE A 46 2.08 -5.77 3.07
CA ILE A 46 1.34 -5.22 4.21
C ILE A 46 1.18 -6.34 5.25
N THR A 47 1.50 -6.05 6.51
CA THR A 47 1.67 -7.09 7.55
C THR A 47 0.51 -7.19 8.53
N ASP A 48 -0.32 -6.15 8.65
CA ASP A 48 -1.39 -6.03 9.65
C ASP A 48 -2.67 -5.39 9.09
N PHE A 49 -2.94 -5.58 7.80
CA PHE A 49 -4.09 -4.98 7.12
C PHE A 49 -5.43 -5.39 7.76
N ASN A 50 -6.20 -4.42 8.21
CA ASN A 50 -7.57 -4.58 8.67
C ASN A 50 -8.57 -4.08 7.60
N PRO A 51 -9.32 -4.97 6.93
CA PRO A 51 -10.25 -4.58 5.87
C PRO A 51 -11.45 -3.75 6.34
N SER A 52 -11.75 -3.76 7.65
CA SER A 52 -12.82 -2.93 8.21
C SER A 52 -12.41 -1.47 8.47
N GLN A 53 -11.11 -1.17 8.45
CA GLN A 53 -10.55 0.14 8.82
C GLN A 53 -9.68 0.75 7.71
N ASN A 54 -8.84 -0.08 7.09
CA ASN A 54 -7.80 0.38 6.19
C ASN A 54 -8.28 0.43 4.73
N LYS A 55 -7.58 1.25 3.94
CA LYS A 55 -7.78 1.38 2.50
C LYS A 55 -6.49 1.12 1.74
N ILE A 56 -6.66 0.65 0.52
CA ILE A 56 -5.60 0.57 -0.49
C ILE A 56 -5.89 1.66 -1.51
N HIS A 57 -4.91 2.55 -1.72
CA HIS A 57 -4.96 3.57 -2.75
C HIS A 57 -4.03 3.15 -3.90
N LEU A 58 -4.63 2.84 -5.04
CA LEU A 58 -3.93 2.53 -6.28
C LEU A 58 -3.95 3.78 -7.16
N ASP A 59 -2.77 4.27 -7.53
CA ASP A 59 -2.63 5.38 -8.48
C ASP A 59 -3.06 4.92 -9.88
N ASP A 60 -3.92 5.69 -10.55
CA ASP A 60 -4.50 5.32 -11.84
C ASP A 60 -3.51 5.38 -13.01
N ALA A 61 -2.47 6.23 -12.91
CA ALA A 61 -1.39 6.29 -13.89
C ALA A 61 -0.48 5.06 -13.81
N ILE A 62 -0.31 4.49 -12.61
CA ILE A 62 0.46 3.26 -12.39
C ILE A 62 -0.37 2.02 -12.73
N PHE A 63 -1.60 1.96 -12.25
CA PHE A 63 -2.52 0.84 -12.42
C PHE A 63 -3.44 1.02 -13.65
N ALA A 64 -2.91 1.61 -14.72
CA ALA A 64 -3.65 1.94 -15.95
C ALA A 64 -4.29 0.72 -16.66
N GLY A 65 -3.87 -0.50 -16.32
CA GLY A 65 -4.45 -1.74 -16.83
C GLY A 65 -5.77 -2.15 -16.15
N LEU A 66 -6.13 -1.53 -15.03
CA LEU A 66 -7.40 -1.80 -14.36
C LEU A 66 -8.56 -1.27 -15.20
N LYS A 67 -9.55 -2.13 -15.40
CA LYS A 67 -10.80 -1.76 -16.08
C LYS A 67 -11.91 -1.71 -15.05
N LEU A 68 -12.90 -0.86 -15.29
CA LEU A 68 -14.15 -0.89 -14.55
C LEU A 68 -14.74 -2.32 -14.61
N GLY A 69 -14.92 -2.92 -13.44
CA GLY A 69 -15.61 -4.19 -13.31
C GLY A 69 -17.13 -4.01 -13.40
N THR A 70 -17.83 -5.06 -13.78
CA THR A 70 -19.29 -5.16 -13.59
C THR A 70 -19.55 -5.69 -12.18
N LEU A 71 -20.43 -5.04 -11.42
CA LEU A 71 -20.85 -5.48 -10.08
C LEU A 71 -21.91 -6.59 -10.16
#